data_AF-A0A5R2N4M2-F1
#
_entry.id   AF-A0A5R2N4M2-F1
#
_cell.length_a   1.000
_cell.length_b   1.000
_cell.length_c   1.000
_cell.angle_alpha   90.00
_cell.angle_beta   90.00
_cell.angle_gamma   90.00
#
_symmetry.space_group_name_H-M   'P 1'
#
loop_
_entity.id
_entity.type
_entity.pdbx_description
1 polymer ?
#
loop_
_entity_poly.entity_id
_entity_poly.type
_entity_poly.pdbx_seq_one_letter_code
_entity_poly.pdbx_strand_id
1 'polypeptide(L)'
;QLIAEGYLISRAGARAEVAQGLGATVAPKPAMAAAPRHLSAFAQRLLGLPVPALMQPARVADFRYGDLSGADFPVLAWRGAMNRASVRRGARLAYGDPQGSADLRAALQGYLWRARGLSC
;
A
#
# COMPACT_ATOMS: atom_id res chain seq x y z
N GLN A 1 -22.59 1.15 -15.59
CA GLN A 1 -21.96 2.16 -14.72
C GLN A 1 -22.40 3.56 -15.10
N LEU A 2 -22.00 4.14 -16.25
CA LEU A 2 -22.35 5.53 -16.61
C LEU A 2 -23.85 5.86 -16.68
N ILE A 3 -24.68 4.96 -17.24
CA ILE A 3 -26.14 5.12 -17.25
C ILE A 3 -26.72 4.99 -15.82
N ALA A 4 -26.19 4.07 -15.02
CA ALA A 4 -26.63 3.84 -13.65
C ALA A 4 -26.24 4.99 -12.71
N GLU A 5 -25.14 5.67 -13.00
CA GLU A 5 -24.67 6.87 -12.30
C GLU A 5 -25.29 8.17 -12.85
N GLY A 6 -26.09 8.10 -13.93
CA GLY A 6 -26.81 9.25 -14.50
C GLY A 6 -26.01 10.12 -15.49
N TYR A 7 -24.79 9.71 -15.86
CA TYR A 7 -23.96 10.45 -16.82
C TYR A 7 -24.43 10.31 -18.27
N LEU A 8 -25.09 9.19 -18.59
CA LEU A 8 -25.63 8.91 -19.91
C LEU A 8 -27.14 8.63 -19.84
N ILE A 9 -27.87 9.14 -20.82
CA ILE A 9 -29.28 8.86 -21.07
C ILE A 9 -29.34 7.88 -22.25
N SER A 10 -30.01 6.75 -22.07
CA SER A 10 -30.25 5.74 -23.11
C SER A 10 -31.74 5.66 -23.39
N ARG A 11 -32.11 5.60 -24.68
CA ARG A 11 -33.48 5.35 -25.14
C ARG A 11 -33.44 4.19 -26.13
N ALA A 12 -34.44 3.30 -26.09
CA ALA A 12 -34.49 2.16 -27.01
C ALA A 12 -34.47 2.65 -28.48
N GLY A 13 -33.53 2.13 -29.27
CA GLY A 13 -33.35 2.54 -30.67
C GLY A 13 -32.52 3.82 -30.89
N ALA A 14 -32.11 4.53 -29.83
CA ALA A 14 -31.25 5.71 -29.91
C ALA A 14 -29.84 5.41 -29.37
N ARG A 15 -28.86 6.20 -29.81
CA ARG A 15 -27.50 6.16 -29.23
C ARG A 15 -27.52 6.77 -27.83
N ALA A 16 -26.59 6.34 -26.96
CA ALA A 16 -26.48 6.93 -25.63
C ALA A 16 -26.04 8.41 -25.73
N GLU A 17 -26.76 9.28 -25.03
CA GLU A 17 -26.53 10.73 -25.00
C GLU A 17 -25.99 11.14 -23.64
N VAL A 18 -25.10 12.15 -23.58
CA VAL A 18 -24.64 12.72 -22.31
C VAL A 18 -25.78 13.50 -21.66
N ALA A 19 -26.02 13.31 -20.36
CA ALA A 19 -27.10 14.03 -19.68
C ALA A 19 -26.85 15.55 -19.71
N GLN A 20 -27.93 16.32 -19.85
CA GLN A 20 -27.83 17.78 -20.00
C GLN A 20 -27.15 18.42 -18.79
N GLY A 21 -26.27 19.40 -19.04
CA GLY A 21 -25.49 20.08 -18.01
C GLY A 21 -24.15 19.43 -17.66
N LEU A 22 -23.87 18.21 -18.14
CA LEU A 22 -22.56 17.54 -17.97
C LEU A 22 -21.58 17.83 -19.12
N GLY A 23 -22.07 18.38 -20.23
CA GLY A 23 -21.24 18.80 -21.35
C GLY A 23 -20.50 20.09 -21.01
N ALA A 24 -19.23 19.99 -20.63
CA ALA A 24 -18.37 21.16 -20.56
C ALA A 24 -18.09 21.66 -22.00
N THR A 25 -18.50 22.88 -22.31
CA THR A 25 -18.00 23.57 -23.50
C THR A 25 -16.51 23.81 -23.28
N VAL A 26 -15.66 23.03 -23.96
CA VAL A 26 -14.21 23.24 -23.91
C VAL A 26 -13.90 24.48 -24.73
N ALA A 27 -13.98 25.64 -24.10
CA ALA A 27 -13.35 26.84 -24.63
C ALA A 27 -11.82 26.61 -24.66
N PRO A 28 -11.11 27.01 -25.72
CA PRO A 28 -9.66 26.92 -25.75
C PRO A 28 -9.09 27.71 -24.57
N LYS A 29 -8.57 26.97 -23.58
CA LYS A 29 -7.99 27.56 -22.38
C LYS A 29 -6.67 28.21 -22.78
N PRO A 30 -6.51 29.54 -22.71
CA PRO A 30 -5.22 30.16 -22.99
C PRO A 30 -4.17 29.54 -22.06
N ALA A 31 -2.94 29.40 -22.57
CA ALA A 31 -1.80 28.88 -21.81
C ALA A 31 -1.40 29.90 -20.72
N MET A 32 -2.23 29.97 -19.68
CA MET A 32 -1.98 30.78 -18.51
C MET A 32 -1.01 29.98 -17.65
N ALA A 33 0.09 30.63 -17.23
CA ALA A 33 1.00 30.08 -16.24
C ALA A 33 0.16 29.46 -15.10
N ALA A 34 0.46 28.21 -14.75
CA ALA A 34 -0.40 27.41 -13.89
C ALA A 34 -0.75 28.21 -12.62
N ALA A 35 -2.01 28.65 -12.54
CA ALA A 35 -2.51 29.33 -11.35
C ALA A 35 -2.18 28.45 -10.13
N PRO A 36 -1.82 29.04 -8.98
CA PRO A 36 -1.47 28.29 -7.79
C PRO A 36 -2.58 27.28 -7.52
N ARG A 37 -2.27 25.99 -7.68
CA ARG A 37 -3.25 24.93 -7.46
C ARG A 37 -3.53 24.92 -5.96
N HIS A 38 -4.75 25.24 -5.57
CA HIS A 38 -5.17 25.10 -4.19
C HIS A 38 -5.10 23.62 -3.82
N LEU A 39 -4.08 23.27 -3.05
CA LEU A 39 -3.93 21.94 -2.50
C LEU A 39 -5.04 21.69 -1.48
N SER A 40 -5.57 20.47 -1.45
CA SER A 40 -6.48 20.06 -0.38
C SER A 40 -5.76 20.12 0.96
N ALA A 41 -6.50 20.24 2.07
CA ALA A 41 -5.93 20.22 3.41
C ALA A 41 -5.09 18.96 3.67
N PHE A 42 -5.47 17.81 3.09
CA PHE A 42 -4.70 16.58 3.15
C PHE A 42 -3.35 16.71 2.42
N ALA A 43 -3.34 17.23 1.20
CA ALA A 43 -2.11 17.43 0.43
C ALA A 43 -1.17 18.46 1.09
N GLN A 44 -1.74 19.53 1.67
CA GLN A 44 -0.97 20.50 2.46
C GLN A 44 -0.32 19.84 3.69
N ARG A 45 -1.06 18.97 4.40
CA ARG A 45 -0.52 18.21 5.53
C ARG A 45 0.59 17.26 5.11
N LEU A 46 0.45 16.59 3.96
CA LEU A 46 1.45 15.68 3.41
C LEU A 46 2.76 16.42 3.10
N LEU A 47 2.70 17.63 2.55
CA LEU A 47 3.88 18.45 2.28
C LEU A 47 4.59 18.92 3.56
N GLY A 48 3.90 18.95 4.70
CA GLY A 48 4.49 19.24 6.00
C GLY A 48 5.15 18.03 6.68
N LEU A 49 4.99 16.82 6.15
CA LEU A 49 5.66 15.65 6.69
C LEU A 49 7.13 15.62 6.26
N PRO A 50 8.05 15.11 7.11
CA PRO A 50 9.43 14.92 6.71
C PRO A 50 9.50 14.01 5.49
N VAL A 51 10.27 14.43 4.48
CA VAL A 51 10.51 13.61 3.29
C VAL A 51 11.21 12.32 3.75
N PRO A 52 10.72 11.13 3.35
CA PRO A 52 11.42 9.88 3.64
C PRO A 52 12.87 9.96 3.18
N ALA A 53 13.79 9.48 4.01
CA ALA A 53 15.19 9.46 3.64
C ALA A 53 15.35 8.66 2.33
N LEU A 54 15.85 9.33 1.28
CA LEU A 54 16.22 8.66 0.04
C LEU A 54 17.33 7.65 0.33
N MET A 55 17.38 6.56 -0.43
CA MET A 55 18.45 5.56 -0.33
C MET A 55 19.80 6.26 -0.51
N GLN A 56 20.57 6.37 0.57
CA GLN A 56 21.91 6.96 0.55
C GLN A 56 22.97 5.86 0.40
N PRO A 57 24.12 6.16 -0.21
CA PRO A 57 25.25 5.23 -0.23
C PRO A 57 25.65 4.86 1.21
N ALA A 58 26.11 3.62 1.39
CA ALA A 58 26.48 3.07 2.69
C ALA A 58 27.46 4.00 3.41
N ARG A 59 27.05 4.52 4.57
CA ARG A 59 27.91 5.34 5.43
C ARG A 59 28.84 4.42 6.21
N VAL A 60 30.07 4.87 6.47
CA VAL A 60 31.05 4.12 7.30
C VAL A 60 30.53 3.90 8.72
N ALA A 61 29.72 4.83 9.24
CA ALA A 61 28.96 4.67 10.46
C ALA A 61 27.57 5.31 10.29
N ASP A 62 26.54 4.61 10.75
CA ASP A 62 25.16 5.06 10.65
C ASP A 62 24.46 4.96 12.01
N PHE A 63 24.03 6.10 12.54
CA PHE A 63 23.40 6.23 13.85
C PHE A 63 21.88 6.37 13.78
N ARG A 64 21.28 6.15 12.60
CA ARG A 64 19.82 6.19 12.43
C ARG A 64 19.19 5.03 13.22
N TYR A 65 18.42 5.40 14.25
CA TYR A 65 17.68 4.44 15.07
C TYR A 65 16.54 3.81 14.27
N GLY A 66 16.40 2.48 14.36
CA GLY A 66 15.27 1.73 13.78
C GLY A 66 15.50 1.16 12.38
N ASP A 67 16.60 1.51 11.70
CA ASP A 67 16.98 0.82 10.45
C ASP A 67 17.63 -0.52 10.79
N LEU A 68 17.30 -1.56 10.03
CA LEU A 68 17.92 -2.87 10.17
C LEU A 68 19.14 -2.93 9.25
N SER A 69 20.28 -3.38 9.76
CA SER A 69 21.45 -3.63 8.94
C SER A 69 21.11 -4.68 7.87
N GLY A 70 21.05 -4.24 6.60
CA GLY A 70 20.84 -5.15 5.48
C GLY A 70 21.97 -6.17 5.31
N ALA A 71 23.18 -5.84 5.80
CA ALA A 71 24.34 -6.74 5.77
C ALA A 71 24.20 -7.90 6.78
N ASP A 72 23.56 -7.66 7.92
CA ASP A 72 23.37 -8.68 8.97
C ASP A 72 22.13 -9.53 8.74
N PHE A 73 21.26 -9.14 7.79
CA PHE A 73 20.07 -9.91 7.49
C PHE A 73 20.44 -11.25 6.81
N PRO A 74 20.00 -12.40 7.34
CA PRO A 74 20.41 -13.71 6.84
C PRO A 74 19.61 -14.12 5.59
N VAL A 75 19.83 -13.41 4.46
CA VAL A 75 19.07 -13.52 3.21
C VAL A 75 18.89 -14.97 2.75
N LEU A 76 19.95 -15.78 2.76
CA LEU A 76 19.90 -17.16 2.29
C LEU A 76 19.09 -18.08 3.20
N ALA A 77 19.25 -17.95 4.52
CA ALA A 77 18.47 -18.71 5.49
C ALA A 77 16.98 -18.35 5.41
N TRP A 78 16.69 -17.04 5.27
CA TRP A 78 15.34 -16.53 5.07
C TRP A 78 14.72 -17.08 3.80
N ARG A 79 15.42 -17.02 2.67
CA ARG A 79 14.96 -17.58 1.39
C ARG A 79 14.67 -19.08 1.51
N GLY A 80 15.53 -19.83 2.18
CA GLY A 80 15.32 -21.26 2.45
C GLY A 80 14.07 -21.52 3.28
N ALA A 81 13.83 -20.74 4.34
CA ALA A 81 12.64 -20.85 5.17
C ALA A 81 11.35 -20.52 4.40
N MET A 82 11.38 -19.43 3.61
CA MET A 82 10.25 -19.03 2.75
C MET A 82 9.90 -20.13 1.75
N ASN A 83 10.89 -20.70 1.05
CA ASN A 83 10.66 -21.79 0.10
C ASN A 83 10.00 -23.00 0.79
N ARG A 84 10.49 -23.41 1.96
CA ARG A 84 9.90 -24.53 2.71
C ARG A 84 8.47 -24.25 3.14
N ALA A 85 8.16 -23.01 3.54
CA ALA A 85 6.81 -22.61 3.91
C ALA A 85 5.87 -22.59 2.69
N SER A 86 6.33 -22.12 1.53
CA SER A 86 5.51 -22.04 0.31
C SER A 86 5.13 -23.40 -0.26
N VAL A 87 5.98 -24.42 -0.11
CA VAL A 87 5.67 -25.79 -0.56
C VAL A 87 4.53 -26.42 0.26
N ARG A 88 4.36 -25.99 1.52
CA ARG A 88 3.25 -26.41 2.39
C ARG A 88 1.97 -25.64 2.05
N ARG A 89 1.43 -25.86 0.84
CA ARG A 89 0.16 -25.25 0.42
C ARG A 89 -1.01 -25.90 1.18
N GLY A 90 -1.84 -25.09 1.83
CA GLY A 90 -3.08 -25.57 2.43
C GLY A 90 -4.06 -26.09 1.38
N ALA A 91 -4.95 -27.01 1.77
CA ALA A 91 -5.95 -27.60 0.88
C ALA A 91 -6.95 -26.56 0.30
N ARG A 92 -7.04 -25.37 0.91
CA ARG A 92 -7.89 -24.28 0.47
C ARG A 92 -7.12 -22.95 0.49
N LEU A 93 -7.20 -22.21 -0.61
CA LEU A 93 -6.69 -20.85 -0.72
C LEU A 93 -7.81 -19.87 -0.33
N ALA A 94 -7.94 -19.62 0.96
CA ALA A 94 -8.82 -18.60 1.51
C ALA A 94 -8.04 -17.75 2.52
N TYR A 95 -8.63 -16.62 2.92
CA TYR A 95 -8.11 -15.90 4.09
C TYR A 95 -8.11 -16.83 5.31
N GLY A 96 -7.00 -16.77 6.06
CA GLY A 96 -6.86 -17.49 7.32
C GLY A 96 -7.52 -16.76 8.48
N ASP A 97 -7.23 -17.23 9.69
CA ASP A 97 -7.66 -16.58 10.92
C ASP A 97 -7.13 -15.13 11.00
N PRO A 98 -7.96 -14.15 11.40
CA PRO A 98 -7.57 -12.73 11.46
C PRO A 98 -6.47 -12.45 12.49
N GLN A 99 -6.29 -13.30 13.49
CA GLN A 99 -5.19 -13.24 14.45
C GLN A 99 -3.89 -13.88 13.91
N GLY A 100 -3.90 -14.33 12.64
CA GLY A 100 -2.78 -15.00 11.98
C GLY A 100 -2.75 -16.52 12.18
N SER A 101 -1.64 -17.15 11.82
CA SER A 101 -1.47 -18.61 11.94
C SER A 101 -1.32 -19.05 13.40
N ALA A 102 -2.10 -20.04 13.82
CA ALA A 102 -2.01 -20.63 15.17
C ALA A 102 -0.63 -21.27 15.43
N ASP A 103 -0.10 -22.01 14.44
CA ASP A 103 1.23 -22.62 14.53
C ASP A 103 2.33 -21.56 14.71
N LEU A 104 2.21 -20.43 14.01
CA LEU A 104 3.14 -19.32 14.14
C LEU A 104 3.07 -18.70 15.54
N ARG A 105 1.87 -18.48 16.08
CA ARG A 105 1.70 -17.95 17.43
C ARG A 105 2.31 -18.87 18.49
N ALA A 106 2.09 -20.18 18.39
CA ALA A 106 2.70 -21.16 19.30
C ALA A 106 4.24 -21.16 19.22
N ALA A 107 4.79 -21.09 18.01
CA ALA A 107 6.23 -21.00 17.81
C ALA A 107 6.82 -19.72 18.44
N LEU A 108 6.13 -18.58 18.28
CA LEU A 108 6.52 -17.30 18.88
C LEU A 108 6.44 -17.33 20.41
N GLN A 109 5.36 -17.86 20.99
CA GLN A 109 5.23 -18.03 22.45
C GLN A 109 6.40 -18.83 23.01
N GLY A 110 6.74 -19.97 22.39
CA GLY A 110 7.88 -20.79 22.83
C GLY A 110 9.22 -20.06 22.71
N TYR A 111 9.40 -19.25 21.66
CA TYR A 111 10.59 -18.40 21.52
C TYR A 111 10.64 -17.31 22.61
N LEU A 112 9.54 -16.61 22.85
CA LEU A 112 9.44 -15.54 23.85
C LEU A 112 9.66 -16.05 25.27
N TRP A 113 9.16 -17.25 25.59
CA TRP A 113 9.45 -17.92 26.85
C TRP A 113 10.96 -18.15 27.02
N ARG A 114 11.63 -18.74 26.03
CA ARG A 114 13.09 -19.03 26.12
C ARG A 114 13.95 -17.78 26.11
N ALA A 115 13.62 -16.80 25.28
CA ALA A 115 14.44 -15.61 25.08
C ALA A 115 14.17 -14.52 26.12
N ARG A 116 12.95 -14.47 26.69
CA ARG A 116 12.49 -13.35 27.53
C ARG A 116 11.69 -13.77 28.78
N GLY A 117 11.49 -15.07 29.03
CA GLY A 117 10.73 -15.56 30.20
C GLY A 117 9.23 -15.21 30.19
N LEU A 118 8.69 -14.80 29.04
CA LEU A 118 7.29 -14.41 28.92
C LEU A 118 6.41 -15.64 28.75
N SER A 119 5.40 -15.78 29.62
CA SER A 119 4.34 -16.79 29.51
C SER A 119 3.06 -16.09 29.07
N CYS A 120 2.52 -16.45 27.90
CA CYS A 120 1.37 -15.82 27.25
C CYS A 120 0.37 -16.88 26.80
#